data_AF-A0A967B691-F1
#
_entry.id   AF-A0A967B691-F1
#
_cell.length_a   1.000
_cell.length_b   1.000
_cell.length_c   1.000
_cell.angle_alpha   90.00
_cell.angle_beta   90.00
_cell.angle_gamma   90.00
#
_symmetry.space_group_name_H-M   'P 1'
#
loop_
_entity.id
_entity.type
_entity.pdbx_description
1 polymer ?
#
loop_
_entity_poly.entity_id
_entity_poly.type
_entity_poly.pdbx_seq_one_letter_code
_entity_poly.pdbx_strand_id
1 'polypeptide(L)'
;MNYGIQRYNRSTAATMAPREVDIMAFGQAIALLKNAKDQESRLHALSMNQKLWSAVLREVAIDNNGMSDILRGDLTKLGVWATRYCIRAMLHDIGLKPLLGVNQDILDGLRAQQNAPAQTATAAPTNTSVLPADFKLVSA
;
A
#
# COMPACT_ATOMS: atom_id res chain seq x y z
N MET A 1 -0.39 24.73 18.03
CA MET A 1 -0.74 25.02 16.62
C MET A 1 -1.27 23.74 16.00
N ASN A 2 -2.54 23.71 15.63
CA ASN A 2 -3.30 22.53 15.22
C ASN A 2 -3.28 22.44 13.69
N TYR A 3 -2.46 21.55 13.11
CA TYR A 3 -2.45 21.31 11.67
C TYR A 3 -3.26 20.05 11.38
N GLY A 4 -4.54 20.25 11.05
CA GLY A 4 -5.42 19.18 10.61
C GLY A 4 -5.17 18.84 9.15
N ILE A 5 -5.06 17.54 8.84
CA ILE A 5 -5.50 16.98 7.57
C ILE A 5 -6.13 15.61 7.86
N GLN A 6 -7.45 15.60 8.01
CA GLN A 6 -8.28 14.45 7.67
C GLN A 6 -8.20 14.25 6.16
N ARG A 7 -7.76 13.10 5.65
CA ARG A 7 -8.15 12.59 4.32
C ARG A 7 -8.24 11.06 4.30
N TYR A 8 -9.41 10.59 4.73
CA TYR A 8 -10.03 9.39 4.20
C TYR A 8 -10.54 9.69 2.77
N ASN A 9 -10.27 8.80 1.82
CA ASN A 9 -11.08 8.54 0.62
C ASN A 9 -11.75 9.74 -0.12
N ARG A 10 -11.02 10.52 -0.96
CA ARG A 10 -11.51 11.09 -2.26
C ARG A 10 -10.50 12.00 -3.01
N SER A 11 -10.26 11.64 -4.29
CA SER A 11 -10.21 12.47 -5.53
C SER A 11 -9.22 13.66 -5.75
N THR A 12 -8.44 13.52 -6.84
CA THR A 12 -7.96 14.50 -7.86
C THR A 12 -7.38 15.86 -7.45
N ALA A 13 -6.05 16.00 -7.60
CA ALA A 13 -5.33 17.20 -8.06
C ALA A 13 -3.97 16.75 -8.63
N ALA A 14 -3.40 17.50 -9.58
CA ALA A 14 -2.32 17.11 -10.49
C ALA A 14 -0.92 16.87 -9.86
N THR A 15 -0.85 15.86 -9.00
CA THR A 15 0.34 15.20 -8.47
C THR A 15 0.03 13.71 -8.50
N MET A 16 0.92 12.86 -9.01
CA MET A 16 0.68 11.41 -9.06
C MET A 16 0.13 10.94 -7.71
N ALA A 17 -1.02 10.26 -7.72
CA ALA A 17 -1.62 9.78 -6.48
C ALA A 17 -0.59 8.86 -5.79
N PRO A 18 -0.49 8.84 -4.44
CA PRO A 18 0.52 8.03 -3.74
C PRO A 18 0.61 6.57 -4.25
N ARG A 19 -0.54 5.98 -4.58
CA ARG A 19 -0.67 4.63 -5.15
C ARG A 19 -0.11 4.48 -6.57
N GLU A 20 -0.18 5.52 -7.38
CA GLU A 20 0.37 5.54 -8.74
C GLU A 20 1.91 5.58 -8.69
N VAL A 21 2.47 6.32 -7.74
CA VAL A 21 3.92 6.33 -7.47
C VAL A 21 4.40 4.93 -7.09
N ASP A 22 3.68 4.21 -6.21
CA ASP A 22 4.03 2.85 -5.81
C ASP A 22 4.02 1.89 -7.02
N ILE A 23 2.97 1.95 -7.85
CA ILE A 23 2.84 1.13 -9.06
C ILE A 23 4.00 1.39 -10.03
N MET A 24 4.37 2.66 -10.23
CA MET A 24 5.51 3.01 -11.07
C MET A 24 6.83 2.52 -10.48
N ALA A 25 7.04 2.67 -9.16
CA ALA A 25 8.25 2.25 -8.48
C ALA A 25 8.46 0.73 -8.54
N PHE A 26 7.43 -0.06 -8.24
CA PHE A 26 7.49 -1.53 -8.37
C PHE A 26 7.65 -1.96 -9.84
N GLY A 27 6.95 -1.30 -10.77
CA GLY A 27 7.09 -1.55 -12.20
C GLY A 27 8.52 -1.31 -12.71
N GLN A 28 9.15 -0.22 -12.28
CA GLN A 28 10.54 0.09 -12.62
C GLN A 28 11.52 -0.93 -12.05
N ALA A 29 11.35 -1.33 -10.78
CA ALA A 29 12.19 -2.35 -10.16
C ALA A 29 12.10 -3.70 -10.90
N ILE A 30 10.89 -4.12 -11.29
CA ILE A 30 10.68 -5.33 -12.09
C ILE A 30 11.37 -5.21 -13.45
N ALA A 31 11.23 -4.07 -14.13
CA ALA A 31 11.86 -3.84 -15.42
C ALA A 31 13.39 -3.91 -15.33
N LEU A 32 13.99 -3.30 -14.31
CA LEU A 32 15.43 -3.38 -14.07
C LEU A 32 15.89 -4.81 -13.81
N LEU A 33 15.19 -5.55 -12.95
CA LEU A 33 15.52 -6.94 -12.63
C LEU A 33 15.38 -7.88 -13.85
N LYS A 34 14.38 -7.66 -14.73
CA LYS A 34 14.18 -8.46 -15.95
C LYS A 34 15.24 -8.17 -17.02
N ASN A 35 15.68 -6.93 -17.13
CA ASN A 35 16.60 -6.50 -18.19
C ASN A 35 18.08 -6.57 -17.78
N ALA A 36 18.39 -6.92 -16.53
CA ALA A 36 19.76 -7.14 -16.08
C ALA A 36 20.38 -8.35 -16.78
N LYS A 37 21.35 -8.10 -17.66
CA LYS A 37 22.03 -9.14 -18.47
C LYS A 37 23.51 -9.31 -18.11
N ASP A 38 24.12 -8.25 -17.60
CA ASP A 38 25.52 -8.22 -17.16
C ASP A 38 25.60 -8.00 -15.65
N GLN A 39 26.79 -8.16 -15.09
CA GLN A 39 26.99 -8.04 -13.65
C GLN A 39 26.72 -6.62 -13.14
N GLU A 40 27.03 -5.58 -13.92
CA GLU A 40 26.83 -4.19 -13.53
C GLU A 40 25.33 -3.85 -13.41
N SER A 41 24.56 -4.13 -14.47
CA SER A 41 23.10 -3.96 -14.50
C SER A 41 22.40 -4.80 -13.43
N ARG A 42 22.91 -6.00 -13.15
CA ARG A 42 22.43 -6.86 -12.06
C ARG A 42 22.63 -6.22 -10.69
N LEU A 43 23.83 -5.71 -10.38
CA LEU A 43 24.11 -5.02 -9.12
C LEU A 43 23.29 -3.73 -8.99
N HIS A 44 23.14 -2.97 -10.08
CA HIS A 44 22.30 -1.78 -10.11
C HIS A 44 20.84 -2.12 -9.84
N ALA A 45 20.28 -3.12 -10.52
CA ALA A 45 18.90 -3.55 -10.32
C ALA A 45 18.63 -4.03 -8.88
N LEU A 46 19.55 -4.83 -8.32
CA LEU A 46 19.47 -5.28 -6.93
C LEU A 46 19.55 -4.11 -5.93
N SER A 47 20.41 -3.12 -6.18
CA SER A 47 20.52 -1.92 -5.35
C SER A 47 19.25 -1.08 -5.38
N MET A 48 18.67 -0.87 -6.56
CA MET A 48 17.39 -0.17 -6.70
C MET A 48 16.27 -0.92 -5.98
N ASN A 49 16.23 -2.25 -6.12
CA ASN A 49 15.23 -3.06 -5.43
C ASN A 49 15.38 -2.99 -3.90
N GLN A 50 16.61 -3.02 -3.39
CA GLN A 50 16.88 -2.86 -1.97
C GLN A 50 16.44 -1.48 -1.45
N LYS A 51 16.69 -0.40 -2.21
CA LYS A 51 16.25 0.97 -1.86
C LYS A 51 14.74 1.08 -1.81
N LEU A 52 14.04 0.48 -2.79
CA LEU A 52 12.57 0.41 -2.82
C LEU A 52 12.02 -0.24 -1.55
N TRP A 53 12.48 -1.45 -1.23
CA TRP A 53 12.03 -2.17 -0.04
C TRP A 53 12.37 -1.47 1.28
N SER A 54 13.51 -0.77 1.33
CA SER A 54 13.87 0.06 2.48
C SER A 54 12.93 1.25 2.66
N ALA A 55 12.44 1.84 1.56
CA ALA A 55 11.44 2.91 1.62
C ALA A 55 10.09 2.38 2.10
N VAL A 56 9.65 1.23 1.58
CA VAL A 56 8.42 0.54 2.02
C VAL A 56 8.47 0.25 3.52
N LEU A 57 9.56 -0.31 4.02
CA LEU A 57 9.71 -0.61 5.46
C LEU A 57 9.62 0.65 6.34
N ARG A 58 10.16 1.79 5.88
CA ARG A 58 10.05 3.06 6.62
C ARG A 58 8.60 3.53 6.68
N GLU A 59 7.86 3.46 5.57
CA GLU A 59 6.45 3.85 5.53
C GLU A 59 5.57 2.97 6.42
N VAL A 60 5.83 1.66 6.40
CA VAL A 60 5.13 0.67 7.22
C VAL A 60 5.40 0.87 8.71
N ALA A 61 6.59 1.36 9.08
CA ALA A 61 6.97 1.65 10.46
C ALA A 61 6.37 2.95 11.03
N ILE A 62 5.75 3.80 10.21
CA ILE A 62 5.05 4.99 10.70
C ILE A 62 3.77 4.56 11.41
N ASP A 63 3.71 4.82 12.71
CA ASP A 63 2.51 4.63 13.51
C ASP A 63 1.44 5.65 13.10
N ASN A 64 0.18 5.20 13.04
CA ASN A 64 -1.00 6.01 12.65
C ASN A 64 -1.21 6.23 11.12
N ASN A 65 -0.72 5.33 10.26
CA ASN A 65 -0.98 5.37 8.81
C ASN A 65 -2.32 4.72 8.37
N GLY A 66 -3.17 4.32 9.32
CA GLY A 66 -4.46 3.66 9.03
C GLY A 66 -4.33 2.27 8.42
N MET A 67 -3.13 1.69 8.38
CA MET A 67 -2.90 0.33 7.87
C MET A 67 -3.31 -0.70 8.93
N SER A 68 -4.00 -1.77 8.50
CA SER A 68 -4.28 -2.92 9.37
C SER A 68 -2.97 -3.56 9.87
N ASP A 69 -2.93 -3.96 11.14
CA ASP A 69 -1.78 -4.62 11.76
C ASP A 69 -1.36 -5.90 11.01
N ILE A 70 -2.31 -6.61 10.40
CA ILE A 70 -2.04 -7.82 9.62
C ILE A 70 -1.22 -7.47 8.38
N LEU A 71 -1.70 -6.50 7.59
CA LEU A 71 -1.02 -6.05 6.37
C LEU A 71 0.36 -5.45 6.69
N ARG A 72 0.45 -4.66 7.78
CA ARG A 72 1.70 -4.11 8.29
C ARG A 72 2.71 -5.20 8.63
N GLY A 73 2.27 -6.23 9.35
CA GLY A 73 3.11 -7.37 9.72
C GLY A 73 3.62 -8.15 8.50
N ASP A 74 2.75 -8.39 7.52
CA ASP A 74 3.12 -9.15 6.32
C ASP A 74 4.06 -8.36 5.40
N LEU A 75 3.82 -7.06 5.20
CA LEU A 75 4.75 -6.20 4.46
C LEU A 75 6.11 -6.08 5.14
N THR A 76 6.12 -6.05 6.48
CA THR A 76 7.38 -6.02 7.25
C THR A 76 8.17 -7.31 7.03
N LYS A 77 7.53 -8.48 7.14
CA LYS A 77 8.18 -9.78 6.89
C LYS A 77 8.73 -9.85 5.46
N LEU A 78 7.93 -9.45 4.46
CA LEU A 78 8.33 -9.44 3.06
C LEU A 78 9.49 -8.47 2.80
N GLY A 79 9.42 -7.24 3.32
CA GLY A 79 10.47 -6.24 3.12
C GLY A 79 11.81 -6.65 3.74
N VAL A 80 11.79 -7.27 4.92
CA VAL A 80 12.99 -7.81 5.56
C VAL A 80 13.55 -8.98 4.74
N TRP A 81 12.71 -9.90 4.29
CA TRP A 81 13.14 -11.00 3.42
C TRP A 81 13.74 -10.49 2.11
N ALA A 82 13.08 -9.56 1.43
CA ALA A 82 13.49 -9.02 0.14
C ALA A 82 14.85 -8.30 0.24
N THR A 83 15.03 -7.49 1.29
CA THR A 83 16.30 -6.80 1.58
C THR A 83 17.44 -7.79 1.78
N ARG A 84 17.23 -8.83 2.60
CA ARG A 84 18.22 -9.89 2.84
C ARG A 84 18.50 -10.71 1.58
N TYR A 85 17.48 -10.95 0.76
CA TYR A 85 17.65 -11.65 -0.52
C TYR A 85 18.48 -10.81 -1.50
N CYS A 86 18.25 -9.50 -1.59
CA CYS A 86 19.05 -8.61 -2.44
C CYS A 86 20.54 -8.68 -2.07
N ILE A 87 20.87 -8.60 -0.77
CA ILE A 87 22.25 -8.70 -0.30
C ILE A 87 22.86 -10.05 -0.66
N ARG A 88 22.14 -11.16 -0.43
CA ARG A 88 22.60 -12.50 -0.84
C ARG A 88 22.79 -12.61 -2.35
N ALA A 89 21.92 -12.01 -3.15
CA ALA A 89 22.04 -11.97 -4.59
C ALA A 89 23.20 -11.07 -5.05
N MET A 90 23.56 -10.03 -4.32
CA MET A 90 24.75 -9.25 -4.64
C MET A 90 26.04 -10.05 -4.38
N LEU A 91 26.09 -10.78 -3.27
CA LEU A 91 27.25 -11.55 -2.83
C LEU A 91 27.42 -12.89 -3.55
N HIS A 92 26.31 -13.49 -3.98
CA HIS A 92 26.28 -14.80 -4.60
C HIS A 92 25.49 -14.73 -5.91
N ASP A 93 25.89 -15.49 -6.93
CA ASP A 93 25.19 -15.56 -8.21
C ASP A 93 23.93 -16.44 -8.12
N ILE A 94 23.00 -16.04 -7.25
CA ILE A 94 21.68 -16.65 -7.12
C ILE A 94 20.68 -15.94 -8.03
N GLY A 95 19.67 -16.69 -8.46
CA GLY A 95 18.68 -16.21 -9.42
C GLY A 95 17.78 -15.08 -8.89
N LEU A 96 17.31 -14.21 -9.79
CA LEU A 96 16.44 -13.07 -9.45
C LEU A 96 14.94 -13.41 -9.45
N LYS A 97 14.57 -14.63 -9.86
CA LYS A 97 13.16 -15.07 -9.98
C LYS A 97 12.33 -14.84 -8.71
N PRO A 98 12.81 -15.12 -7.49
CA PRO A 98 12.01 -14.90 -6.28
C PRO A 98 11.67 -13.42 -6.04
N LEU A 99 12.62 -12.50 -6.30
CA LEU A 99 12.37 -11.06 -6.18
C LEU A 99 11.37 -10.59 -7.24
N LEU A 100 11.49 -11.11 -8.47
CA LEU A 100 10.54 -10.81 -9.54
C LEU A 100 9.12 -11.26 -9.19
N GLY A 101 8.96 -12.46 -8.61
CA GLY A 101 7.66 -12.97 -8.17
C GLY A 101 7.00 -12.04 -7.16
N VAL A 102 7.67 -11.78 -6.04
CA VAL A 102 7.11 -10.93 -4.97
C VAL A 102 6.80 -9.52 -5.44
N ASN A 103 7.68 -8.90 -6.24
CA ASN A 103 7.41 -7.57 -6.76
C ASN A 103 6.21 -7.56 -7.72
N GLN A 104 6.06 -8.62 -8.54
CA GLN A 104 4.93 -8.74 -9.47
C GLN A 104 3.61 -8.94 -8.71
N ASP A 105 3.60 -9.80 -7.68
CA ASP A 105 2.42 -10.03 -6.83
C ASP A 105 1.94 -8.74 -6.17
N ILE A 106 2.88 -7.92 -5.68
CA ILE A 106 2.56 -6.61 -5.09
C ILE A 106 2.05 -5.63 -6.13
N LEU A 107 2.69 -5.55 -7.30
CA LEU A 107 2.25 -4.68 -8.39
C LEU A 107 0.83 -5.02 -8.83
N ASP A 108 0.51 -6.31 -8.94
CA ASP A 108 -0.81 -6.78 -9.34
C ASP A 108 -1.85 -6.49 -8.24
N GLY A 109 -1.49 -6.68 -6.96
CA GLY A 109 -2.32 -6.27 -5.83
C GLY A 109 -2.60 -4.76 -5.79
N LEU A 110 -1.59 -3.92 -6.05
CA LEU A 110 -1.73 -2.47 -6.10
C LEU A 110 -2.66 -2.03 -7.25
N ARG A 111 -2.52 -2.64 -8.42
CA ARG A 111 -3.39 -2.39 -9.60
C ARG A 111 -4.83 -2.83 -9.38
N ALA A 112 -5.03 -4.00 -8.75
CA ALA A 112 -6.36 -4.48 -8.41
C ALA A 112 -7.10 -3.50 -7.47
N GLN A 113 -6.39 -2.92 -6.50
CA GLN A 113 -6.94 -1.90 -5.61
C GLN A 113 -7.19 -0.55 -6.30
N GLN A 114 -6.40 -0.17 -7.32
CA GLN A 114 -6.65 1.03 -8.12
C GLN A 114 -7.89 0.91 -9.00
N ASN A 115 -8.14 -0.29 -9.54
CA ASN A 115 -9.26 -0.56 -10.44
C ASN A 115 -10.56 -0.96 -9.72
N ALA A 116 -10.54 -1.11 -8.40
CA ALA A 116 -11.74 -1.41 -7.64
C ALA A 116 -12.71 -0.21 -7.70
N PRO A 117 -13.94 -0.38 -8.25
CA PRO A 117 -14.94 0.66 -8.15
C PRO A 117 -15.21 0.90 -6.65
N ALA A 118 -15.36 2.17 -6.26
CA ALA A 118 -15.63 2.57 -4.89
C ALA A 118 -16.89 1.85 -4.35
N GLN A 119 -16.71 0.71 -3.69
CA GLN A 119 -17.81 -0.05 -3.11
C GLN A 119 -18.29 0.65 -1.83
N THR A 120 -19.39 1.38 -2.00
CA THR A 120 -20.56 1.47 -1.11
C THR A 120 -20.29 1.81 0.37
N ALA A 121 -20.16 3.10 0.67
CA ALA A 121 -20.65 3.67 1.93
C ALA A 121 -21.95 4.45 1.63
N THR A 122 -23.03 3.74 1.31
CA THR A 122 -24.38 4.32 1.20
C THR A 122 -25.41 3.25 1.54
N ALA A 123 -25.55 2.96 2.83
CA ALA A 123 -26.74 2.34 3.39
C ALA A 123 -26.87 2.82 4.84
N ALA A 124 -27.56 3.94 5.00
CA ALA A 124 -28.07 4.39 6.29
C ALA A 124 -29.25 3.50 6.71
N PRO A 125 -29.39 3.15 7.99
CA PRO A 125 -30.70 3.03 8.60
C PRO A 125 -31.06 4.38 9.20
N THR A 126 -31.93 5.12 8.49
CA THR A 126 -32.61 6.30 9.01
C THR A 126 -33.58 5.85 10.09
N ASN A 127 -33.14 5.84 11.36
CA ASN A 127 -34.04 5.68 12.50
C ASN A 127 -34.50 7.06 12.95
N THR A 128 -35.43 7.65 12.20
CA THR A 128 -36.15 8.86 12.60
C THR A 128 -37.30 8.45 13.52
N SER A 129 -37.03 8.32 14.82
CA SER A 129 -38.11 8.28 15.81
C SER A 129 -38.60 9.70 16.04
N VAL A 130 -39.58 10.12 15.24
CA VAL A 130 -40.38 11.33 15.48
C VAL A 130 -41.22 11.06 16.73
N LEU A 131 -41.00 11.86 17.78
CA LEU A 131 -41.89 11.95 18.94
C LEU A 131 -43.26 12.46 18.46
N PRO A 132 -44.38 11.76 18.72
CA PRO A 132 -45.69 12.36 18.57
C PRO A 132 -45.95 13.34 19.71
N ALA A 133 -46.26 14.58 19.34
CA ALA A 133 -47.00 15.49 20.19
C ALA A 133 -48.39 14.90 20.48
N ASP A 134 -48.92 15.23 21.66
CA ASP A 134 -50.31 15.05 22.09
C ASP A 134 -50.72 13.68 22.67
N PHE A 135 -50.55 13.52 23.99
CA PHE A 135 -51.62 12.92 24.80
C PHE A 135 -51.69 13.58 26.18
N LYS A 136 -52.89 14.10 26.50
CA LYS A 136 -53.21 14.94 27.66
C LYS A 136 -53.13 14.19 28.98
N LEU A 137 -52.72 14.92 30.02
CA LEU A 137 -53.05 14.65 31.42
C LEU A 137 -54.58 14.55 31.60
N VAL A 138 -55.07 13.45 32.18
CA VAL A 138 -56.28 13.44 33.03
C VAL A 138 -56.13 12.37 34.10
N SER A 139 -56.28 12.83 35.33
CA SER A 139 -56.44 12.13 36.60
C SER A 139 -57.82 11.46 36.73
N ALA A 140 -57.84 10.24 37.28
CA ALA A 140 -58.92 9.70 38.11
C ALA A 140 -58.34 8.59 39.00
#